data_AF-S8DGY7-F1
#
_entry.id   AF-S8DGY7-F1
#
_cell.length_a   1.000
_cell.length_b   1.000
_cell.length_c   1.000
_cell.angle_alpha   90.00
_cell.angle_beta   90.00
_cell.angle_gamma   90.00
#
_symmetry.space_group_name_H-M   'P 1'
#
loop_
_entity.id
_entity.type
_entity.pdbx_description
1 polymer ?
#
loop_
_entity_poly.entity_id
_entity_poly.type
_entity_poly.pdbx_seq_one_letter_code
_entity_poly.pdbx_strand_id
1 'polypeptide(L)'
;MSQEVEVTAGPGPGPVRDAAAQLRADKQENIEADLQAWYSYSTTVAAKMSDDYALSQSHILNLMFQAGAKVIHSRNPNVYNAWLHRRADEVNDGLPKGERMKLSEIQEQYGEEYYELTDEQKFELMEGLMDDRDTNFKGARLTSRGRLKTLSSVMQNIEKQYAYLKLVCGIDAMSLIVRNDPSFHFDPISSGKTPFT
;
A
#
# COMPACT_ATOMS: atom_id res chain seq x y z
N MET A 1 52.72 58.89 6.32
CA MET A 1 53.07 57.57 6.89
C MET A 1 51.80 56.74 6.82
N SER A 2 51.72 55.90 5.79
CA SER A 2 50.58 55.01 5.55
C SER A 2 50.78 53.70 6.30
N GLN A 3 49.71 53.28 6.97
CA GLN A 3 49.23 51.93 7.27
C GLN A 3 50.23 50.82 7.65
N GLU A 4 49.89 50.09 8.72
CA GLU A 4 49.58 48.65 8.61
C GLU A 4 48.70 48.25 9.82
N VAL A 5 47.43 47.96 9.55
CA VAL A 5 46.52 47.28 10.48
C VAL A 5 46.39 45.85 9.97
N GLU A 6 47.03 44.93 10.67
CA GLU A 6 46.98 43.50 10.40
C GLU A 6 45.58 42.96 10.73
N VAL A 7 44.79 42.67 9.69
CA VAL A 7 43.48 42.02 9.83
C VAL A 7 43.73 40.52 9.95
N THR A 8 43.65 39.98 11.17
CA THR A 8 43.66 38.55 11.42
C THR A 8 42.36 37.94 10.91
N ALA A 9 42.48 37.14 9.85
CA ALA A 9 41.38 36.36 9.31
C ALA A 9 40.96 35.27 10.32
N GLY A 10 39.75 35.40 10.87
CA GLY A 10 39.12 34.33 11.63
C GLY A 10 38.83 33.10 10.75
N PRO A 11 38.81 31.88 11.32
CA PRO A 11 38.65 30.65 10.56
C PRO A 11 37.23 30.58 9.96
N GLY A 12 37.14 30.46 8.63
CA GLY A 12 35.88 30.31 7.90
C GLY A 12 35.19 28.94 8.10
N PRO A 13 33.91 28.80 7.70
CA PRO A 13 33.03 27.68 8.02
C PRO A 13 33.21 26.45 7.10
N GLY A 14 34.44 26.14 6.69
CA GLY A 14 34.78 25.01 5.82
C GLY A 14 34.71 23.62 6.49
N PRO A 15 35.38 23.37 7.63
CA PRO A 15 35.59 22.01 8.12
C PRO A 15 34.34 21.29 8.65
N VAL A 16 33.30 22.04 9.04
CA VAL A 16 32.04 21.46 9.56
C VAL A 16 31.15 20.92 8.43
N ARG A 17 31.27 21.48 7.21
CA ARG A 17 30.49 21.06 6.04
C ARG A 17 31.03 19.76 5.42
N ASP A 18 32.34 19.60 5.39
CA ASP A 18 32.99 18.43 4.80
C ASP A 18 32.81 17.17 5.66
N ALA A 19 32.91 17.30 6.99
CA ALA A 19 32.62 16.22 7.93
C ALA A 19 31.15 15.77 7.87
N ALA A 20 30.21 16.70 7.71
CA ALA A 20 28.78 16.38 7.55
C ALA A 20 28.47 15.73 6.19
N ALA A 21 29.24 16.02 5.14
CA ALA A 21 29.11 15.38 3.83
C ALA A 21 29.66 13.94 3.86
N GLN A 22 30.80 13.72 4.50
CA GLN A 22 31.39 12.39 4.69
C GLN A 22 30.45 11.49 5.52
N LEU A 23 29.92 11.99 6.65
CA LEU A 23 28.95 11.25 7.46
C LEU A 23 27.65 10.89 6.69
N ARG A 24 27.26 11.65 5.67
CA ARG A 24 26.12 11.32 4.82
C ARG A 24 26.49 10.27 3.78
N ALA A 25 27.69 10.36 3.20
CA ALA A 25 28.22 9.37 2.27
C ALA A 25 28.36 8.00 2.95
N ASP A 26 28.95 7.95 4.15
CA ASP A 26 29.11 6.72 4.92
C ASP A 26 27.74 6.10 5.30
N LYS A 27 26.76 6.94 5.65
CA LYS A 27 25.39 6.48 5.89
C LYS A 27 24.74 5.91 4.63
N GLN A 28 24.94 6.56 3.49
CA GLN A 28 24.38 6.13 2.21
C GLN A 28 25.00 4.81 1.76
N GLU A 29 26.32 4.64 1.93
CA GLU A 29 27.03 3.39 1.64
C GLU A 29 26.52 2.23 2.50
N ASN A 30 26.31 2.47 3.80
CA ASN A 30 25.73 1.46 4.68
C ASN A 30 24.31 1.07 4.25
N ILE A 31 23.48 2.04 3.88
CA ILE A 31 22.11 1.77 3.38
C ILE A 31 22.17 0.95 2.09
N GLU A 32 23.07 1.27 1.17
CA GLU A 32 23.24 0.53 -0.09
C GLU A 32 23.73 -0.90 0.15
N ALA A 33 24.67 -1.09 1.09
CA ALA A 33 25.15 -2.41 1.49
C ALA A 33 24.00 -3.26 2.09
N ASP A 34 23.20 -2.68 2.99
CA ASP A 34 22.06 -3.35 3.61
C ASP A 34 20.99 -3.71 2.56
N LEU A 35 20.69 -2.79 1.63
CA LEU A 35 19.75 -3.06 0.54
C LEU A 35 20.24 -4.19 -0.36
N GLN A 36 21.53 -4.19 -0.71
CA GLN A 36 22.12 -5.23 -1.55
C GLN A 36 22.10 -6.61 -0.86
N ALA A 37 22.38 -6.65 0.44
CA ALA A 37 22.28 -7.86 1.25
C ALA A 37 20.83 -8.38 1.27
N TRP A 38 19.86 -7.48 1.48
CA TRP A 38 18.44 -7.82 1.45
C TRP A 38 18.00 -8.35 0.08
N TYR A 39 18.37 -7.70 -1.03
CA TYR A 39 18.07 -8.19 -2.37
C TYR A 39 18.62 -9.59 -2.62
N SER A 40 19.87 -9.84 -2.20
CA SER A 40 20.51 -11.15 -2.34
C SER A 40 19.82 -12.24 -1.52
N TYR A 41 19.37 -11.89 -0.31
CA TYR A 41 18.58 -12.78 0.52
C TYR A 41 17.22 -13.10 -0.12
N SER A 42 16.49 -12.08 -0.59
CA SER A 42 15.17 -12.27 -1.22
C SER A 42 15.23 -13.10 -2.49
N THR A 43 16.25 -12.93 -3.34
CA THR A 43 16.43 -13.77 -4.53
C THR A 43 16.73 -15.22 -4.19
N THR A 44 17.51 -15.47 -3.13
CA THR A 44 17.80 -16.82 -2.61
C THR A 44 16.53 -17.50 -2.09
N VAL A 45 15.72 -16.79 -1.30
CA VAL A 45 14.43 -17.32 -0.81
C VAL A 45 13.49 -17.61 -1.97
N ALA A 46 13.40 -16.71 -2.95
CA ALA A 46 12.55 -16.91 -4.12
C ALA A 46 13.00 -18.10 -4.99
N ALA A 47 14.31 -18.34 -5.11
CA ALA A 47 14.83 -19.52 -5.81
C ALA A 47 14.43 -20.81 -5.08
N LYS A 48 14.58 -20.85 -3.76
CA LYS A 48 14.14 -22.00 -2.97
C LYS A 48 12.63 -22.26 -3.11
N MET A 49 11.81 -21.23 -2.98
CA MET A 49 10.36 -21.36 -3.16
C MET A 49 9.97 -21.74 -4.59
N SER A 50 10.76 -21.34 -5.59
CA SER A 50 10.57 -21.73 -6.99
C SER A 50 10.71 -23.24 -7.14
N ASP A 51 11.72 -23.82 -6.50
CA ASP A 51 11.96 -25.26 -6.49
C ASP A 51 10.88 -26.01 -5.68
N ASP A 52 10.54 -25.51 -4.49
CA ASP A 52 9.57 -26.16 -3.58
C ASP A 52 8.14 -26.20 -4.17
N TYR A 53 7.74 -25.17 -4.92
CA TYR A 53 6.37 -25.01 -5.42
C TYR A 53 6.22 -25.12 -6.94
N ALA A 54 7.30 -25.42 -7.68
CA ALA A 54 7.32 -25.48 -9.14
C ALA A 54 6.76 -24.21 -9.83
N LEU A 55 7.00 -23.05 -9.22
CA LEU A 55 6.62 -21.74 -9.72
C LEU A 55 7.86 -21.00 -10.20
N SER A 56 7.77 -20.09 -11.17
CA SER A 56 8.97 -19.34 -11.59
C SER A 56 9.46 -18.41 -10.48
N GLN A 57 10.78 -18.31 -10.31
CA GLN A 57 11.39 -17.36 -9.38
C GLN A 57 10.91 -15.91 -9.62
N SER A 58 10.72 -15.51 -10.87
CA SER A 58 10.17 -14.20 -11.24
C SER A 58 8.74 -14.00 -10.73
N HIS A 59 7.90 -15.04 -10.76
CA HIS A 59 6.55 -14.99 -10.20
C HIS A 59 6.57 -14.77 -8.69
N ILE A 60 7.47 -15.46 -7.97
CA ILE A 60 7.60 -15.35 -6.51
C ILE A 60 8.17 -13.98 -6.11
N LEU A 61 9.18 -13.48 -6.82
CA LEU A 61 9.72 -12.14 -6.59
C LEU A 61 8.63 -11.08 -6.81
N ASN A 62 7.85 -11.20 -7.89
CA ASN A 62 6.72 -10.29 -8.12
C ASN A 62 5.71 -10.32 -6.97
N LEU A 63 5.39 -11.50 -6.42
CA LEU A 63 4.51 -11.61 -5.25
C LEU A 63 5.11 -10.88 -4.03
N MET A 64 6.40 -11.08 -3.75
CA MET A 64 7.10 -10.42 -2.64
C MET A 64 7.10 -8.89 -2.76
N PHE A 65 7.42 -8.36 -3.94
CA PHE A 65 7.50 -6.90 -4.15
C PHE A 65 6.12 -6.23 -4.29
N GLN A 66 5.15 -6.89 -4.92
CA GLN A 66 3.77 -6.37 -5.00
C GLN A 66 3.09 -6.34 -3.62
N ALA A 67 3.39 -7.31 -2.75
CA ALA A 67 2.99 -7.27 -1.35
C ALA A 67 3.58 -6.03 -0.65
N GLY A 68 4.88 -5.75 -0.86
CA GLY A 68 5.56 -4.57 -0.33
C GLY A 68 4.91 -3.24 -0.74
N ALA A 69 4.57 -3.08 -2.02
CA ALA A 69 3.87 -1.87 -2.50
C ALA A 69 2.52 -1.64 -1.81
N LYS A 70 1.77 -2.71 -1.50
CA LYS A 70 0.51 -2.61 -0.74
C LYS A 70 0.74 -2.32 0.73
N VAL A 71 1.82 -2.82 1.34
CA VAL A 71 2.19 -2.47 2.72
C VAL A 71 2.51 -0.98 2.83
N ILE A 72 3.30 -0.44 1.89
CA ILE A 72 3.67 0.99 1.85
C ILE A 72 2.44 1.90 1.74
N HIS A 73 1.45 1.48 0.94
CA HIS A 73 0.22 2.26 0.74
C HIS A 73 -0.93 1.85 1.68
N SER A 74 -0.69 0.93 2.61
CA SER A 74 -1.70 0.55 3.59
C SER A 74 -1.89 1.69 4.59
N ARG A 75 -3.15 2.08 4.82
CA ARG A 75 -3.47 3.06 5.86
C ARG A 75 -3.39 2.38 7.21
N ASN A 76 -2.76 3.04 8.18
CA ASN A 76 -2.74 2.54 9.56
C ASN A 76 -4.17 2.23 10.04
N PRO A 77 -4.36 1.10 10.75
CA PRO A 77 -5.65 0.74 11.34
C PRO A 77 -6.09 1.85 12.31
N ASN A 78 -7.35 2.27 12.19
CA ASN A 78 -7.93 3.27 13.07
C ASN A 78 -8.85 2.54 14.05
N VAL A 79 -8.57 2.67 15.35
CA VAL A 79 -9.32 2.03 16.44
C VAL A 79 -10.80 2.41 16.42
N TYR A 80 -11.10 3.67 16.14
CA TYR A 80 -12.49 4.14 16.03
C TYR A 80 -13.24 3.43 14.91
N ASN A 81 -12.59 3.26 13.75
CA ASN A 81 -13.19 2.53 12.64
C ASN A 81 -13.33 1.04 12.97
N ALA A 82 -12.39 0.46 13.71
CA ALA A 82 -12.46 -0.93 14.17
C ALA A 82 -13.68 -1.13 15.09
N TRP A 83 -13.81 -0.27 16.10
CA TRP A 83 -14.96 -0.25 17.01
C TRP A 83 -16.28 -0.09 16.24
N LEU A 84 -16.36 0.90 15.34
CA LEU A 84 -17.59 1.20 14.60
C LEU A 84 -18.00 0.02 13.69
N HIS A 85 -17.03 -0.65 13.08
CA HIS A 85 -17.30 -1.87 12.30
C HIS A 85 -17.83 -3.00 13.18
N ARG A 86 -17.17 -3.29 14.32
CA ARG A 86 -17.63 -4.32 15.25
C ARG A 86 -19.04 -4.02 15.75
N ARG A 87 -19.31 -2.76 16.13
CA ARG A 87 -20.62 -2.32 16.60
C ARG A 87 -21.68 -2.43 15.52
N ALA A 88 -21.34 -2.09 14.28
CA ALA A 88 -22.23 -2.25 13.15
C ALA A 88 -22.56 -3.71 12.85
N ASP A 89 -21.61 -4.63 13.04
CA ASP A 89 -21.87 -6.05 12.92
C ASP A 89 -22.76 -6.55 14.07
N GLU A 90 -22.51 -6.15 15.32
CA GLU A 90 -23.34 -6.49 16.48
C GLU A 90 -24.81 -6.00 16.34
N VAL A 91 -25.00 -4.73 15.95
CA VAL A 91 -26.33 -4.10 15.85
C VAL A 91 -27.11 -4.61 14.64
N ASN A 92 -26.42 -4.97 13.55
CA ASN A 92 -27.05 -5.45 12.33
C ASN A 92 -27.05 -6.95 12.17
N ASP A 93 -26.59 -7.70 13.19
CA ASP A 93 -26.60 -9.14 13.13
C ASP A 93 -28.04 -9.66 13.06
N GLY A 94 -28.28 -10.63 12.18
CA GLY A 94 -29.62 -11.16 11.92
C GLY A 94 -30.60 -10.23 11.20
N LEU A 95 -30.28 -8.96 10.96
CA LEU A 95 -31.18 -8.02 10.27
C LEU A 95 -31.08 -8.11 8.73
N PRO A 96 -32.23 -8.11 8.02
CA PRO A 96 -32.26 -8.06 6.56
C PRO A 96 -31.76 -6.71 6.05
N LYS A 97 -31.20 -6.67 4.84
CA LYS A 97 -30.49 -5.49 4.29
C LYS A 97 -31.26 -4.16 4.30
N GLY A 98 -32.60 -4.19 4.31
CA GLY A 98 -33.45 -2.99 4.34
C GLY A 98 -33.69 -2.43 5.75
N GLU A 99 -33.45 -3.22 6.79
CA GLU A 99 -33.72 -2.86 8.19
C GLU A 99 -32.43 -2.62 8.98
N ARG A 100 -31.27 -2.74 8.32
CA ARG A 100 -29.98 -2.46 8.94
C ARG A 100 -29.84 -0.99 9.26
N MET A 101 -29.41 -0.69 10.48
CA MET A 101 -29.07 0.66 10.90
C MET A 101 -27.86 1.15 10.11
N LYS A 102 -27.93 2.42 9.70
CA LYS A 102 -26.83 3.06 9.00
C LYS A 102 -25.71 3.39 9.98
N LEU A 103 -24.48 3.45 9.48
CA LEU A 103 -23.30 3.82 10.28
C LEU A 103 -23.46 5.17 11.00
N SER A 104 -24.16 6.13 10.38
CA SER A 104 -24.44 7.43 11.00
C SER A 104 -25.37 7.32 12.21
N GLU A 105 -26.38 6.46 12.15
CA GLU A 105 -27.35 6.24 13.23
C GLU A 105 -26.69 5.49 14.39
N ILE A 106 -25.81 4.54 14.08
CA ILE A 106 -24.99 3.82 15.07
C ILE A 106 -24.04 4.78 15.78
N GLN A 107 -23.40 5.70 15.04
CA GLN A 107 -22.53 6.70 15.64
C GLN A 107 -23.29 7.65 16.57
N GLU A 108 -24.51 8.06 16.20
CA GLU A 108 -25.34 8.95 17.02
C GLU A 108 -25.82 8.27 18.30
N GLN A 109 -26.17 6.98 18.24
CA GLN A 109 -26.70 6.25 19.40
C GLN A 109 -25.63 5.68 20.33
N TYR A 110 -24.50 5.23 19.77
CA TYR A 110 -23.49 4.47 20.50
C TYR A 110 -22.13 5.17 20.55
N GLY A 111 -22.00 6.36 19.97
CA GLY A 111 -20.73 7.08 19.86
C GLY A 111 -20.04 7.34 21.20
N GLU A 112 -20.80 7.49 22.28
CA GLU A 112 -20.26 7.68 23.63
C GLU A 112 -19.56 6.42 24.17
N GLU A 113 -20.05 5.21 23.83
CA GLU A 113 -19.47 3.93 24.28
C GLU A 113 -18.00 3.79 23.87
N TYR A 114 -17.59 4.39 22.75
CA TYR A 114 -16.20 4.39 22.32
C TYR A 114 -15.27 5.07 23.33
N TYR A 115 -15.71 6.16 23.95
CA TYR A 115 -14.91 6.90 24.93
C TYR A 115 -14.82 6.18 26.27
N GLU A 116 -15.74 5.25 26.54
CA GLU A 116 -15.75 4.40 27.73
C GLU A 116 -14.84 3.16 27.59
N LEU A 117 -14.39 2.83 26.37
CA LEU A 117 -13.50 1.70 26.14
C LEU A 117 -12.14 1.88 26.84
N THR A 118 -11.70 0.82 27.50
CA THR A 118 -10.35 0.74 28.07
C THR A 118 -9.29 0.63 26.98
N ASP A 119 -8.05 0.96 27.32
CA ASP A 119 -6.94 0.85 26.37
C ASP A 119 -6.68 -0.61 25.92
N GLU A 120 -6.96 -1.57 26.81
CA GLU A 120 -6.91 -3.00 26.52
C GLU A 120 -7.94 -3.39 25.45
N GLN A 121 -9.19 -2.95 25.58
CA GLN A 121 -10.25 -3.21 24.60
C GLN A 121 -9.97 -2.54 23.26
N LYS A 122 -9.38 -1.34 23.28
CA LYS A 122 -8.93 -0.64 22.06
C LYS A 122 -7.81 -1.40 21.35
N PHE A 123 -6.91 -2.03 22.11
CA PHE A 123 -5.84 -2.86 21.57
C PHE A 123 -6.40 -4.12 20.91
N GLU A 124 -7.30 -4.85 21.58
CA GLU A 124 -7.96 -6.04 21.01
C GLU A 124 -8.71 -5.72 19.71
N LEU A 125 -9.40 -4.57 19.65
CA LEU A 125 -10.07 -4.11 18.43
C LEU A 125 -9.08 -3.83 17.29
N MET A 126 -7.89 -3.32 17.61
CA MET A 126 -6.85 -3.08 16.62
C MET A 126 -6.26 -4.40 16.10
N GLU A 127 -5.97 -5.34 17.00
CA GLU A 127 -5.45 -6.67 16.66
C GLU A 127 -6.42 -7.44 15.77
N GLY A 128 -7.71 -7.50 16.14
CA GLY A 128 -8.73 -8.14 15.31
C GLY A 128 -8.85 -7.52 13.92
N LEU A 129 -8.73 -6.19 13.80
CA LEU A 129 -8.77 -5.52 12.49
C LEU A 129 -7.51 -5.80 11.65
N MET A 130 -6.35 -6.02 12.28
CA MET A 130 -5.12 -6.42 11.58
C MET A 130 -5.24 -7.87 11.08
N ASP A 131 -5.75 -8.78 11.90
CA ASP A 131 -6.02 -10.17 11.51
C ASP A 131 -7.03 -10.26 10.34
N ASP A 132 -8.10 -9.46 10.38
CA ASP A 132 -9.07 -9.39 9.28
C ASP A 132 -8.45 -8.83 7.99
N ARG A 133 -7.52 -7.88 8.09
CA ARG A 133 -6.78 -7.39 6.91
C ARG A 133 -5.85 -8.46 6.35
N ASP A 134 -5.16 -9.20 7.21
CA ASP A 134 -4.22 -10.23 6.81
C ASP A 134 -4.91 -11.45 6.21
N THR A 135 -6.08 -11.83 6.73
CA THR A 135 -6.90 -12.90 6.13
C THR A 135 -7.48 -12.50 4.78
N ASN A 136 -7.92 -11.24 4.63
CA ASN A 136 -8.33 -10.70 3.33
C ASN A 136 -7.16 -10.61 2.35
N PHE A 137 -5.95 -10.30 2.84
CA PHE A 137 -4.72 -10.23 2.05
C PHE A 137 -4.33 -11.60 1.46
N LYS A 138 -4.44 -12.68 2.25
CA LYS A 138 -4.15 -14.06 1.81
C LYS A 138 -5.15 -14.62 0.78
N GLY A 139 -6.15 -13.84 0.37
CA GLY A 139 -7.08 -14.21 -0.69
C GLY A 139 -8.13 -15.25 -0.31
N ALA A 140 -8.16 -15.69 0.96
CA ALA A 140 -9.08 -16.71 1.47
C ALA A 140 -10.57 -16.32 1.35
N ARG A 141 -10.88 -15.04 1.15
CA ARG A 141 -12.24 -14.49 1.02
C ARG A 141 -12.47 -13.61 -0.21
N LEU A 142 -11.67 -13.76 -1.27
CA LEU A 142 -11.89 -13.00 -2.52
C LEU A 142 -13.14 -13.50 -3.26
N THR A 143 -14.28 -12.91 -2.91
CA THR A 143 -15.54 -13.12 -3.65
C THR A 143 -15.37 -12.74 -5.12
N SER A 144 -16.15 -13.34 -6.03
CA SER A 144 -16.13 -12.98 -7.46
C SER A 144 -16.33 -11.48 -7.70
N ARG A 145 -17.15 -10.82 -6.88
CA ARG A 145 -17.32 -9.36 -6.90
C ARG A 145 -16.05 -8.60 -6.45
N GLY A 146 -15.35 -9.09 -5.42
CA GLY A 146 -14.07 -8.52 -4.98
C GLY A 146 -12.97 -8.65 -6.03
N ARG A 147 -12.92 -9.79 -6.73
CA ARG A 147 -12.03 -10.02 -7.88
C ARG A 147 -12.34 -9.05 -9.02
N LEU A 148 -13.62 -8.87 -9.38
CA LEU A 148 -14.05 -7.91 -10.39
C LEU A 148 -13.69 -6.45 -10.02
N LYS A 149 -13.94 -6.04 -8.77
CA LYS A 149 -13.57 -4.70 -8.29
C LYS A 149 -12.06 -4.46 -8.40
N THR A 150 -11.25 -5.46 -8.07
CA THR A 150 -9.80 -5.40 -8.21
C THR A 150 -9.41 -5.23 -9.68
N LEU A 151 -9.98 -6.04 -10.57
CA LEU A 151 -9.76 -5.93 -12.02
C LEU A 151 -10.10 -4.53 -12.54
N SER A 152 -11.29 -4.00 -12.23
CA SER A 152 -11.70 -2.66 -12.67
C SER A 152 -10.78 -1.56 -12.15
N SER A 153 -10.33 -1.66 -10.90
CA SER A 153 -9.39 -0.69 -10.31
C SER A 153 -8.03 -0.69 -11.02
N VAL A 154 -7.51 -1.88 -11.35
CA VAL A 154 -6.25 -2.01 -12.09
C VAL A 154 -6.39 -1.47 -13.51
N MET A 155 -7.48 -1.79 -14.20
CA MET A 155 -7.78 -1.28 -15.54
C MET A 155 -7.77 0.26 -15.58
N GLN A 156 -8.45 0.91 -14.62
CA GLN A 156 -8.46 2.38 -14.53
C GLN A 156 -7.07 2.98 -14.29
N ASN A 157 -6.20 2.29 -13.56
CA ASN A 157 -4.84 2.76 -13.35
C ASN A 157 -3.99 2.63 -14.62
N ILE A 158 -4.16 1.54 -15.38
CA ILE A 158 -3.50 1.36 -16.69
C ILE A 158 -3.95 2.47 -17.66
N GLU A 159 -5.25 2.74 -17.73
CA GLU A 159 -5.80 3.83 -18.57
C GLU A 159 -5.19 5.19 -18.22
N LYS A 160 -5.06 5.51 -16.93
CA LYS A 160 -4.40 6.75 -16.47
C LYS A 160 -2.93 6.81 -16.89
N GLN A 161 -2.21 5.70 -16.79
CA GLN A 161 -0.81 5.63 -17.23
C GLN A 161 -0.68 5.81 -18.74
N TYR A 162 -1.59 5.23 -19.53
CA TYR A 162 -1.62 5.45 -20.98
C TYR A 162 -1.96 6.89 -21.35
N ALA A 163 -2.92 7.52 -20.67
CA ALA A 163 -3.22 8.93 -20.86
C ALA A 163 -2.00 9.82 -20.54
N TYR A 164 -1.25 9.49 -19.50
CA TYR A 164 -0.01 10.18 -19.15
C TYR A 164 1.07 10.01 -20.23
N LEU A 165 1.31 8.77 -20.70
CA LEU A 165 2.27 8.49 -21.77
C LEU A 165 1.91 9.20 -23.08
N LYS A 166 0.62 9.28 -23.41
CA LYS A 166 0.15 10.04 -24.56
C LYS A 166 0.48 11.53 -24.43
N LEU A 167 0.23 12.12 -23.25
CA LEU A 167 0.49 13.54 -23.00
C LEU A 167 1.99 13.89 -23.02
N VAL A 168 2.83 13.06 -22.39
CA VAL A 168 4.25 13.38 -22.19
C VAL A 168 5.11 12.90 -23.35
N CYS A 169 4.82 11.73 -23.91
CA CYS A 169 5.65 11.07 -24.90
C CYS A 169 5.00 10.99 -26.29
N GLY A 170 3.71 11.35 -26.43
CA GLY A 170 2.98 11.18 -27.70
C GLY A 170 2.72 9.72 -28.07
N ILE A 171 2.82 8.79 -27.11
CA ILE A 171 2.69 7.35 -27.35
C ILE A 171 1.22 6.93 -27.14
N ASP A 172 0.63 6.30 -28.14
CA ASP A 172 -0.62 5.55 -28.00
C ASP A 172 -0.30 4.08 -27.68
N ALA A 173 -0.98 3.53 -26.67
CA ALA A 173 -0.75 2.18 -26.16
C ALA A 173 -2.04 1.36 -26.13
N MET A 174 -1.90 0.04 -26.27
CA MET A 174 -2.98 -0.93 -26.11
C MET A 174 -2.56 -2.05 -25.15
N SER A 175 -3.50 -2.51 -24.33
CA SER A 175 -3.30 -3.66 -23.42
C SER A 175 -4.21 -4.82 -23.78
N LEU A 176 -3.66 -6.03 -23.80
CA LEU A 176 -4.43 -7.28 -23.88
C LEU A 176 -4.42 -7.97 -22.51
N ILE A 177 -5.60 -8.24 -21.96
CA ILE A 177 -5.75 -8.95 -20.69
C ILE A 177 -6.51 -10.24 -20.95
N VAL A 178 -5.88 -11.35 -20.58
CA VAL A 178 -6.40 -12.71 -20.78
C VAL A 178 -6.53 -13.39 -19.42
N ARG A 179 -7.67 -14.05 -19.21
CA ARG A 179 -7.90 -14.89 -18.04
C ARG A 179 -7.08 -16.18 -18.14
N ASN A 180 -6.38 -16.52 -17.06
CA ASN A 180 -5.70 -17.82 -16.94
C ASN A 180 -6.57 -18.86 -16.21
N ASP A 181 -7.57 -18.41 -15.43
CA ASP A 181 -8.42 -19.31 -14.63
C ASP A 181 -9.87 -19.33 -15.14
N PRO A 182 -10.44 -20.52 -15.45
CA PRO A 182 -11.84 -20.68 -15.81
C PRO A 182 -12.83 -20.38 -14.66
N SER A 183 -12.39 -20.37 -13.39
CA SER A 183 -13.25 -20.15 -12.21
C SER A 183 -13.77 -18.72 -12.07
N PHE A 184 -13.09 -17.75 -12.70
CA PHE A 184 -13.43 -16.34 -12.61
C PHE A 184 -14.20 -15.90 -13.85
N HIS A 185 -15.53 -15.87 -13.76
CA HIS A 185 -16.38 -15.31 -14.80
C HIS A 185 -16.48 -13.79 -14.65
N PHE A 186 -16.27 -13.08 -15.76
CA PHE A 186 -16.38 -11.64 -15.88
C PHE A 186 -17.03 -11.35 -17.23
N ASP A 187 -18.12 -10.59 -17.21
CA ASP A 187 -18.72 -10.07 -18.43
C ASP A 187 -17.85 -8.92 -18.96
N PRO A 188 -17.54 -8.88 -20.26
CA PRO A 188 -16.80 -7.77 -20.84
C PRO A 188 -17.49 -6.46 -20.48
N ILE A 189 -16.74 -5.54 -19.86
CA ILE A 189 -17.22 -4.19 -19.57
C ILE A 189 -17.46 -3.53 -20.93
N SER A 190 -18.71 -3.54 -21.38
CA SER A 190 -19.13 -2.67 -22.48
C SER A 190 -19.07 -1.24 -21.95
N SER A 191 -17.99 -0.55 -22.22
CA SER A 191 -17.89 0.89 -21.99
C SER A 191 -18.84 1.58 -22.97
N GLY A 192 -20.13 1.66 -22.61
CA GLY A 192 -21.16 2.40 -23.35
C GLY A 192 -20.99 3.92 -23.34
N LYS A 193 -19.76 4.42 -23.33
CA LYS A 193 -19.42 5.84 -23.49
C LYS A 193 -18.09 5.97 -24.21
N THR A 194 -18.12 5.88 -25.53
CA THR A 194 -17.14 6.52 -26.40
C THR A 194 -17.49 8.01 -26.53
N PRO A 195 -16.61 8.96 -26.16
CA PRO A 195 -16.66 10.32 -26.67
C PRO A 195 -15.45 10.50 -27.59
N PHE A 196 -15.54 9.92 -28.79
CA PHE A 196 -14.66 10.28 -29.91
C PHE A 196 -15.52 10.31 -31.18
N THR A 197 -16.30 11.38 -31.28
CA THR A 197 -16.77 12.01 -32.51
C THR A 197 -16.69 13.51 -32.29
#